data_AF-A0A9W7I8W1-F1
#
_entry.id   AF-A0A9W7I8W1-F1
#
_cell.length_a   1.000
_cell.length_b   1.000
_cell.length_c   1.000
_cell.angle_alpha   90.00
_cell.angle_beta   90.00
_cell.angle_gamma   90.00
#
_symmetry.space_group_name_H-M   'P 1'
#
loop_
_entity.id
_entity.type
_entity.pdbx_description
1 polymer ?
#
loop_
_entity_poly.entity_id
_entity_poly.type
_entity_poly.pdbx_seq_one_letter_code
_entity_poly.pdbx_strand_id
1 'polypeptide(L)'
;MGNFTTSSILLLFLFSSVVTSLPLSTNSRWIVDDRGRRVKLACVNWASHMEPVLAEGLSKQPMDTIAKRIVSMGFNCVRFTWPLYLITNDSLASLTVRQSFQQLGLLESIAGIQANNPSIIDVSLIKAYQAVVSSLGKNNVMVILDNHISKPGWCCSNLDDNGFFGDKYFDPDLWITGLTRMATLFNGVTNVVGMSLRNEPRGPKQNINDWYKYMPKGAEAVHSANPNVLVILSGLSFDRDLSFLKNQQLKLTFSGKLVFEAHWYGFSDGQTT
;
A
#
# COMPACT_ATOMS: atom_id res chain seq x y z
N MET A 1 30.05 -47.29 -39.84
CA MET A 1 29.36 -46.03 -40.21
C MET A 1 28.38 -45.69 -39.10
N GLY A 2 28.63 -44.57 -38.39
CA GLY A 2 27.70 -43.79 -37.57
C GLY A 2 26.90 -44.47 -36.44
N ASN A 3 27.44 -44.50 -35.21
CA ASN A 3 26.60 -44.59 -34.00
C ASN A 3 26.01 -43.21 -33.70
N PHE A 4 24.69 -43.07 -33.87
CA PHE A 4 23.96 -41.88 -33.44
C PHE A 4 23.62 -41.98 -31.95
N THR A 5 24.38 -41.28 -31.11
CA THR A 5 23.99 -41.00 -29.73
C THR A 5 22.93 -39.90 -29.72
N THR A 6 21.68 -40.26 -29.46
CA THR A 6 20.59 -39.30 -29.22
C THR A 6 20.79 -38.61 -27.87
N SER A 7 21.25 -37.37 -27.90
CA SER A 7 21.36 -36.52 -26.71
C SER A 7 19.97 -36.00 -26.35
N SER A 8 19.42 -36.46 -25.22
CA SER A 8 18.13 -35.96 -24.71
C SER A 8 18.36 -34.64 -23.98
N ILE A 9 17.95 -33.53 -24.60
CA ILE A 9 17.93 -32.21 -23.96
C ILE A 9 16.74 -32.17 -23.01
N LEU A 10 17.02 -32.25 -21.71
CA LEU A 10 16.02 -32.04 -20.66
C LEU A 10 15.71 -30.53 -20.59
N LEU A 11 14.66 -30.09 -21.26
CA LEU A 11 14.10 -28.75 -21.05
C LEU A 11 13.50 -28.68 -19.63
N LEU A 12 14.27 -28.12 -18.70
CA LEU A 12 13.76 -27.64 -17.42
C LEU A 12 12.86 -26.44 -17.70
N PHE A 13 11.56 -26.69 -17.88
CA PHE A 13 10.55 -25.65 -17.77
C PHE A 13 10.60 -25.14 -16.33
N LEU A 14 11.23 -23.98 -16.13
CA LEU A 14 10.97 -23.15 -14.95
C LEU A 14 9.52 -22.71 -15.07
N PHE A 15 8.61 -23.53 -14.54
CA PHE A 15 7.27 -23.08 -14.23
C PHE A 15 7.44 -21.95 -13.23
N SER A 16 7.35 -20.71 -13.71
CA SER A 16 7.01 -19.58 -12.86
C SER A 16 5.72 -19.98 -12.15
N SER A 17 5.85 -20.43 -10.90
CA SER A 17 4.71 -20.75 -10.07
C SER A 17 3.87 -19.49 -10.03
N VAL A 18 2.71 -19.52 -10.70
CA VAL A 18 1.68 -18.50 -10.50
C VAL A 18 1.41 -18.55 -9.00
N VAL A 19 1.78 -17.48 -8.29
CA VAL A 19 1.58 -17.38 -6.85
C VAL A 19 0.09 -17.15 -6.64
N THR A 20 -0.68 -18.24 -6.61
CA THR A 20 -2.14 -18.24 -6.41
C THR A 20 -2.54 -18.43 -4.95
N SER A 21 -1.60 -18.38 -4.01
CA SER A 21 -1.86 -18.72 -2.61
C SER A 21 -2.12 -17.47 -1.76
N LEU A 22 -3.13 -16.71 -2.16
CA LEU A 22 -3.70 -15.60 -1.40
C LEU A 22 -5.05 -16.08 -0.86
N PRO A 23 -5.37 -15.88 0.42
CA PRO A 23 -4.81 -14.87 1.33
C PRO A 23 -3.52 -15.29 2.07
N LEU A 24 -2.68 -14.29 2.39
CA LEU A 24 -1.53 -14.48 3.29
C LEU A 24 -1.97 -14.50 4.76
N SER A 25 -1.17 -15.12 5.61
CA SER A 25 -1.34 -15.11 7.06
C SER A 25 0.00 -14.99 7.79
N THR A 26 -0.02 -14.86 9.11
CA THR A 26 1.17 -14.85 9.96
C THR A 26 1.28 -16.12 10.78
N ASN A 27 2.50 -16.65 10.86
CA ASN A 27 2.88 -17.74 11.75
C ASN A 27 4.15 -17.34 12.48
N SER A 28 4.02 -16.98 13.76
CA SER A 28 5.09 -16.33 14.52
C SER A 28 5.60 -15.10 13.77
N ARG A 29 6.92 -15.00 13.53
CA ARG A 29 7.56 -13.89 12.80
C ARG A 29 7.44 -13.98 11.26
N TRP A 30 6.81 -15.01 10.72
CA TRP A 30 6.76 -15.25 9.28
C TRP A 30 5.41 -14.87 8.71
N ILE A 31 5.44 -14.26 7.53
CA ILE A 31 4.28 -14.24 6.63
C ILE A 31 4.32 -15.54 5.84
N VAL A 32 3.18 -16.23 5.76
CA VAL A 32 3.02 -17.51 5.08
C VAL A 32 1.83 -17.48 4.14
N ASP A 33 1.88 -18.35 3.14
CA ASP A 33 0.76 -18.58 2.24
C ASP A 33 -0.26 -19.58 2.80
N ASP A 34 -1.29 -19.89 2.03
CA ASP A 34 -2.36 -20.86 2.39
C ASP A 34 -1.86 -22.30 2.64
N ARG A 35 -0.64 -22.64 2.20
CA ARG A 35 0.04 -23.92 2.42
C ARG A 35 1.06 -23.84 3.56
N GLY A 36 1.13 -22.72 4.28
CA GLY A 36 2.10 -22.50 5.35
C GLY A 36 3.53 -22.26 4.87
N ARG A 37 3.75 -22.04 3.56
CA ARG A 37 5.07 -21.73 3.02
C ARG A 37 5.39 -20.27 3.26
N ARG A 38 6.63 -19.99 3.69
CA ARG A 38 7.08 -18.62 3.96
C ARG A 38 7.03 -17.77 2.69
N VAL A 39 6.42 -16.59 2.79
CA VAL A 39 6.42 -15.54 1.78
C VAL A 39 7.24 -14.37 2.30
N LYS A 40 8.25 -13.95 1.54
CA LYS A 40 9.01 -12.71 1.81
C LYS A 40 8.45 -11.61 0.92
N LEU A 41 7.96 -10.54 1.53
CA LEU A 41 7.56 -9.32 0.82
C LEU A 41 8.82 -8.52 0.47
N ALA A 42 9.12 -8.43 -0.82
CA ALA A 42 10.19 -7.60 -1.37
C ALA A 42 9.50 -6.52 -2.21
N CYS A 43 9.16 -5.40 -1.56
CA CYS A 43 8.30 -4.38 -2.15
C CYS A 43 9.09 -3.14 -2.59
N VAL A 44 8.51 -2.41 -3.55
CA VAL A 44 8.78 -0.98 -3.77
C VAL A 44 7.64 -0.13 -3.22
N ASN A 45 7.89 1.14 -2.93
CA ASN A 45 6.82 2.12 -2.71
C ASN A 45 6.43 2.75 -4.05
N TRP A 46 5.13 2.94 -4.30
CA TRP A 46 4.64 3.71 -5.43
C TRP A 46 3.63 4.76 -4.96
N ALA A 47 3.99 6.03 -5.15
CA ALA A 47 3.21 7.17 -4.69
C ALA A 47 1.94 7.35 -5.53
N SER A 48 0.78 7.48 -4.87
CA SER A 48 -0.51 7.86 -5.45
C SER A 48 -1.34 8.74 -4.48
N HIS A 49 -0.69 9.25 -3.44
CA HIS A 49 -1.30 10.10 -2.41
C HIS A 49 -1.03 11.60 -2.56
N MET A 50 -0.23 11.98 -3.57
CA MET A 50 0.06 13.37 -3.91
C MET A 50 -1.19 14.13 -4.36
N GLU A 51 -1.10 15.45 -4.50
CA GLU A 51 -2.22 16.34 -4.82
C GLU A 51 -3.09 15.88 -6.01
N PRO A 52 -2.54 15.33 -7.12
CA PRO A 52 -3.35 14.85 -8.25
C PRO A 52 -4.07 13.52 -7.99
N VAL A 53 -3.75 12.83 -6.87
CA VAL A 53 -4.31 11.54 -6.45
C VAL A 53 -4.28 10.47 -7.55
N LEU A 54 -3.18 10.44 -8.30
CA LEU A 54 -2.89 9.44 -9.31
C LEU A 54 -1.49 8.89 -9.08
N ALA A 55 -1.27 7.62 -9.44
CA ALA A 55 0.04 7.01 -9.37
C ALA A 55 1.07 7.80 -10.20
N GLU A 56 2.21 8.10 -9.58
CA GLU A 56 3.29 8.85 -10.21
C GLU A 56 3.83 8.14 -11.45
N GLY A 57 4.25 8.92 -12.45
CA GLY A 57 4.87 8.41 -13.68
C GLY A 57 3.90 7.95 -14.79
N LEU A 58 2.58 7.92 -14.54
CA LEU A 58 1.60 7.51 -15.56
C LEU A 58 1.46 8.48 -16.75
N SER A 59 2.00 9.69 -16.65
CA SER A 59 2.15 10.60 -17.81
C SER A 59 3.30 10.21 -18.73
N LYS A 60 4.21 9.32 -18.28
CA LYS A 60 5.42 8.94 -19.00
C LYS A 60 5.42 7.50 -19.49
N GLN A 61 4.71 6.59 -18.82
CA GLN A 61 4.69 5.16 -19.15
C GLN A 61 3.31 4.55 -18.87
N PRO A 62 2.89 3.51 -19.63
CA PRO A 62 1.73 2.71 -19.30
C PRO A 62 1.89 2.01 -17.95
N MET A 63 0.80 1.90 -17.17
CA MET A 63 0.81 1.23 -15.86
C MET A 63 1.32 -0.22 -15.92
N ASP A 64 0.97 -0.96 -16.98
CA ASP A 64 1.45 -2.33 -17.19
C ASP A 64 2.96 -2.39 -17.43
N THR A 65 3.53 -1.39 -18.12
CA THR A 65 4.97 -1.31 -18.34
C THR A 65 5.70 -1.07 -17.03
N ILE A 66 5.20 -0.18 -16.18
CA ILE A 66 5.75 0.07 -14.84
C ILE A 66 5.65 -1.21 -13.99
N ALA A 67 4.50 -1.88 -13.96
CA ALA A 67 4.30 -3.12 -13.21
C ALA A 67 5.28 -4.24 -13.64
N LYS A 68 5.46 -4.44 -14.95
CA LYS A 68 6.44 -5.40 -15.49
C LYS A 68 7.87 -5.03 -15.13
N ARG A 69 8.19 -3.73 -15.12
CA ARG A 69 9.51 -3.24 -14.73
C ARG A 69 9.80 -3.57 -13.26
N ILE A 70 8.83 -3.37 -12.37
CA ILE A 70 8.93 -3.74 -10.94
C ILE A 70 9.30 -5.23 -10.79
N VAL A 71 8.59 -6.11 -11.49
CA VAL A 71 8.89 -7.56 -11.48
C VAL A 71 10.28 -7.85 -12.04
N SER A 72 10.67 -7.20 -13.15
CA SER A 72 11.99 -7.42 -13.77
C SER A 72 13.17 -7.02 -12.87
N MET A 73 12.94 -6.14 -11.89
CA MET A 73 13.93 -5.75 -10.88
C MET A 73 13.98 -6.72 -9.68
N GLY A 74 13.12 -7.74 -9.67
CA GLY A 74 13.08 -8.78 -8.62
C GLY A 74 12.11 -8.49 -7.46
N PHE A 75 11.31 -7.42 -7.54
CA PHE A 75 10.29 -7.13 -6.53
C PHE A 75 9.00 -7.93 -6.79
N ASN A 76 8.30 -8.28 -5.73
CA ASN A 76 7.05 -9.05 -5.79
C ASN A 76 5.83 -8.30 -5.24
N CYS A 77 6.02 -7.08 -4.71
CA CYS A 77 4.95 -6.27 -4.18
C CYS A 77 5.16 -4.78 -4.36
N VAL A 78 4.07 -4.03 -4.22
CA VAL A 78 4.05 -2.57 -4.15
C VAL A 78 3.33 -2.15 -2.87
N ARG A 79 3.98 -1.30 -2.05
CA ARG A 79 3.32 -0.48 -1.04
C ARG A 79 2.71 0.72 -1.77
N PHE A 80 1.41 0.64 -2.03
CA PHE A 80 0.67 1.57 -2.88
C PHE A 80 -0.09 2.56 -2.01
N THR A 81 0.43 3.77 -1.98
CA THR A 81 -0.02 4.82 -1.06
C THR A 81 -1.35 5.43 -1.50
N TRP A 82 -2.20 5.82 -0.56
CA TRP A 82 -3.43 6.57 -0.82
C TRP A 82 -3.70 7.62 0.27
N PRO A 83 -4.33 8.76 -0.07
CA PRO A 83 -4.74 9.75 0.91
C PRO A 83 -6.14 9.43 1.46
N LEU A 84 -6.40 9.63 2.75
CA LEU A 84 -7.68 9.32 3.39
C LEU A 84 -8.87 9.92 2.62
N TYR A 85 -8.73 11.17 2.19
CA TYR A 85 -9.80 11.91 1.51
C TYR A 85 -10.20 11.31 0.17
N LEU A 86 -9.37 10.46 -0.47
CA LEU A 86 -9.76 9.75 -1.69
C LEU A 86 -11.01 8.88 -1.50
N ILE A 87 -11.25 8.36 -0.30
CA ILE A 87 -12.39 7.47 0.01
C ILE A 87 -13.40 8.08 0.99
N THR A 88 -13.08 9.24 1.58
CA THR A 88 -13.94 9.92 2.57
C THR A 88 -14.46 11.29 2.13
N ASN A 89 -13.95 11.86 1.04
CA ASN A 89 -14.45 13.10 0.46
C ASN A 89 -15.01 12.82 -0.93
N ASP A 90 -16.34 12.77 -1.05
CA ASP A 90 -17.03 12.41 -2.29
C ASP A 90 -16.78 13.43 -3.42
N SER A 91 -16.60 14.71 -3.09
CA SER A 91 -16.26 15.75 -4.06
C SER A 91 -14.87 15.53 -4.67
N LEU A 92 -13.90 15.11 -3.86
CA LEU A 92 -12.57 14.73 -4.36
C LEU A 92 -12.66 13.42 -5.15
N ALA A 93 -13.26 12.38 -4.58
CA ALA A 93 -13.33 11.05 -5.17
C ALA A 93 -14.03 11.00 -6.53
N SER A 94 -14.97 11.92 -6.78
CA SER A 94 -15.73 12.04 -8.03
C SER A 94 -15.03 12.84 -9.12
N LEU A 95 -13.98 13.59 -8.82
CA LEU A 95 -13.16 14.22 -9.86
C LEU A 95 -12.62 13.14 -10.79
N THR A 96 -12.66 13.41 -12.09
CA THR A 96 -11.90 12.62 -13.06
C THR A 96 -10.41 12.93 -12.93
N VAL A 97 -9.56 12.01 -13.41
CA VAL A 97 -8.11 12.27 -13.50
C VAL A 97 -7.85 13.56 -14.28
N ARG A 98 -8.52 13.77 -15.42
CA ARG A 98 -8.40 14.99 -16.20
C ARG A 98 -8.74 16.23 -15.38
N GLN A 99 -9.88 16.24 -14.69
CA GLN A 99 -10.29 17.40 -13.87
C GLN A 99 -9.31 17.71 -12.76
N SER A 100 -8.83 16.68 -12.04
CA SER A 100 -7.83 16.87 -10.97
C SER A 100 -6.55 17.51 -11.50
N PHE A 101 -6.01 17.00 -12.62
CA PHE A 101 -4.82 17.56 -13.24
C PHE A 101 -5.04 18.95 -13.84
N GLN A 102 -6.23 19.24 -14.40
CA GLN A 102 -6.58 20.57 -14.92
C GLN A 102 -6.61 21.63 -13.81
N GLN A 103 -7.19 21.30 -12.65
CA GLN A 103 -7.23 22.20 -11.49
C GLN A 103 -5.84 22.59 -10.98
N LEU A 104 -4.85 21.71 -11.21
CA LEU A 104 -3.45 21.93 -10.85
C LEU A 104 -2.61 22.54 -11.99
N GLY A 105 -3.21 22.85 -13.14
CA GLY A 105 -2.49 23.39 -14.30
C GLY A 105 -1.56 22.40 -15.01
N LEU A 106 -1.72 21.10 -14.77
CA LEU A 106 -0.81 20.05 -15.25
C LEU A 106 -1.14 19.58 -16.68
N LEU A 107 -1.23 20.50 -17.64
CA LEU A 107 -1.70 20.23 -19.00
C LEU A 107 -0.82 19.23 -19.76
N GLU A 108 0.51 19.30 -19.61
CA GLU A 108 1.43 18.34 -20.23
C GLU A 108 1.24 16.92 -19.69
N SER A 109 1.01 16.80 -18.38
CA SER A 109 0.75 15.50 -17.75
C SER A 109 -0.56 14.90 -18.24
N ILE A 110 -1.60 15.71 -18.48
CA ILE A 110 -2.86 15.24 -19.09
C ILE A 110 -2.59 14.63 -20.46
N ALA A 111 -1.85 15.33 -21.33
CA ALA A 111 -1.51 14.83 -22.65
C ALA A 111 -0.71 13.52 -22.55
N GLY A 112 0.25 13.45 -21.63
CA GLY A 112 1.05 12.25 -21.37
C GLY A 112 0.21 11.07 -20.86
N ILE A 113 -0.73 11.31 -19.94
CA ILE A 113 -1.62 10.26 -19.41
C ILE A 113 -2.56 9.80 -20.52
N GLN A 114 -3.11 10.71 -21.32
CA GLN A 114 -3.97 10.35 -22.45
C GLN A 114 -3.23 9.50 -23.50
N ALA A 115 -1.94 9.76 -23.74
CA ALA A 115 -1.13 8.97 -24.66
C ALA A 115 -0.76 7.58 -24.09
N ASN A 116 -0.39 7.50 -22.81
CA ASN A 116 0.14 6.28 -22.21
C ASN A 116 -0.90 5.40 -21.52
N ASN A 117 -1.96 6.00 -20.98
CA ASN A 117 -3.01 5.37 -20.19
C ASN A 117 -4.40 5.95 -20.52
N PRO A 118 -4.84 5.91 -21.80
CA PRO A 118 -6.09 6.54 -22.24
C PRO A 118 -7.34 6.03 -21.51
N SER A 119 -7.31 4.80 -20.98
CA SER A 119 -8.45 4.19 -20.28
C SER A 119 -8.78 4.80 -18.93
N ILE A 120 -7.89 5.59 -18.33
CA ILE A 120 -8.09 6.17 -16.99
C ILE A 120 -8.22 7.69 -16.97
N ILE A 121 -7.99 8.39 -18.09
CA ILE A 121 -7.91 9.86 -18.07
C ILE A 121 -9.26 10.51 -17.72
N ASP A 122 -10.38 9.91 -18.12
CA ASP A 122 -11.73 10.45 -17.93
C ASP A 122 -12.56 9.64 -16.90
N VAL A 123 -11.93 8.74 -16.15
CA VAL A 123 -12.58 8.05 -15.02
C VAL A 123 -12.27 8.77 -13.71
N SER A 124 -13.10 8.53 -12.69
CA SER A 124 -12.91 9.15 -11.37
C SER A 124 -11.60 8.71 -10.70
N LEU A 125 -11.04 9.53 -9.81
CA LEU A 125 -9.79 9.24 -9.11
C LEU A 125 -9.80 7.88 -8.41
N ILE A 126 -10.92 7.52 -7.76
CA ILE A 126 -11.03 6.20 -7.12
C ILE A 126 -11.04 5.05 -8.13
N LYS A 127 -11.64 5.24 -9.31
CA LYS A 127 -11.61 4.24 -10.39
C LYS A 127 -10.23 4.12 -11.02
N ALA A 128 -9.50 5.23 -11.16
CA ALA A 128 -8.11 5.20 -11.62
C ALA A 128 -7.21 4.45 -10.62
N TYR A 129 -7.40 4.67 -9.30
CA TYR A 129 -6.70 3.91 -8.26
C TYR A 129 -6.98 2.40 -8.36
N GLN A 130 -8.25 1.99 -8.53
CA GLN A 130 -8.62 0.58 -8.77
C GLN A 130 -7.98 0.01 -10.05
N ALA A 131 -7.89 0.80 -11.13
CA ALA A 131 -7.28 0.37 -12.38
C ALA A 131 -5.78 0.07 -12.22
N VAL A 132 -5.04 0.88 -11.46
CA VAL A 132 -3.63 0.64 -11.16
C VAL A 132 -3.46 -0.64 -10.32
N VAL A 133 -4.27 -0.84 -9.27
CA VAL A 133 -4.24 -2.08 -8.47
C VAL A 133 -4.55 -3.31 -9.33
N SER A 134 -5.50 -3.20 -10.27
CA SER A 134 -5.83 -4.26 -11.21
C SER A 134 -4.67 -4.57 -12.17
N SER A 135 -3.99 -3.53 -12.69
CA SER A 135 -2.80 -3.71 -13.53
C SER A 135 -1.68 -4.42 -12.77
N LEU A 136 -1.41 -4.03 -11.53
CA LEU A 136 -0.44 -4.72 -10.66
C LEU A 136 -0.81 -6.21 -10.52
N GLY A 137 -2.08 -6.52 -10.27
CA GLY A 137 -2.57 -7.90 -10.15
C GLY A 137 -2.40 -8.72 -11.44
N LYS A 138 -2.75 -8.15 -12.60
CA LYS A 138 -2.56 -8.79 -13.92
C LYS A 138 -1.09 -9.11 -14.21
N ASN A 139 -0.16 -8.36 -13.61
CA ASN A 139 1.27 -8.56 -13.75
C ASN A 139 1.88 -9.34 -12.56
N ASN A 140 1.05 -10.04 -11.78
CA ASN A 140 1.46 -10.86 -10.63
C ASN A 140 2.20 -10.08 -9.53
N VAL A 141 1.81 -8.83 -9.30
CA VAL A 141 2.37 -7.98 -8.25
C VAL A 141 1.38 -7.87 -7.10
N MET A 142 1.80 -8.26 -5.90
CA MET A 142 1.03 -8.09 -4.68
C MET A 142 0.96 -6.61 -4.28
N VAL A 143 -0.10 -6.20 -3.60
CA VAL A 143 -0.34 -4.81 -3.21
C VAL A 143 -0.58 -4.72 -1.71
N ILE A 144 0.15 -3.81 -1.07
CA ILE A 144 -0.14 -3.32 0.27
C ILE A 144 -0.74 -1.93 0.12
N LEU A 145 -2.00 -1.75 0.50
CA LEU A 145 -2.64 -0.43 0.48
C LEU A 145 -2.18 0.36 1.70
N ASP A 146 -1.51 1.48 1.50
CA ASP A 146 -0.93 2.27 2.59
C ASP A 146 -1.68 3.60 2.76
N ASN A 147 -2.36 3.77 3.90
CA ASN A 147 -2.95 5.08 4.23
C ASN A 147 -1.83 6.07 4.60
N HIS A 148 -1.39 6.83 3.61
CA HIS A 148 -0.15 7.59 3.74
C HIS A 148 -0.33 8.94 4.43
N ILE A 149 -1.43 9.60 4.12
CA ILE A 149 -1.76 10.96 4.58
C ILE A 149 -3.27 11.13 4.56
N SER A 150 -3.82 12.14 5.25
CA SER A 150 -5.26 12.39 5.17
C SER A 150 -5.64 13.23 3.96
N LYS A 151 -5.11 14.46 3.90
CA LYS A 151 -5.28 15.37 2.76
C LYS A 151 -4.21 15.06 1.70
N PRO A 152 -4.56 14.95 0.40
CA PRO A 152 -3.56 14.75 -0.64
C PRO A 152 -2.42 15.76 -0.57
N GLY A 153 -1.18 15.29 -0.73
CA GLY A 153 0.01 16.13 -0.74
C GLY A 153 1.26 15.48 -0.16
N TRP A 154 2.33 16.27 -0.05
CA TRP A 154 3.63 15.81 0.41
C TRP A 154 3.66 15.44 1.90
N CYS A 155 4.41 14.38 2.21
CA CYS A 155 4.73 13.89 3.54
C CYS A 155 6.28 13.73 3.63
N CYS A 156 6.95 13.87 4.77
CA CYS A 156 6.43 13.88 6.14
C CYS A 156 7.22 14.87 7.01
N SER A 157 6.53 15.72 7.79
CA SER A 157 7.17 16.61 8.76
C SER A 157 6.49 16.52 10.13
N ASN A 158 7.13 17.06 11.18
CA ASN A 158 6.51 17.15 12.50
C ASN A 158 5.35 18.16 12.57
N LEU A 159 5.19 19.01 11.55
CA LEU A 159 4.30 20.17 11.55
C LEU A 159 3.36 20.20 10.33
N ASP A 160 3.14 19.06 9.69
CA ASP A 160 2.22 18.95 8.55
C ASP A 160 0.75 18.79 8.95
N ASP A 161 0.45 18.94 10.25
CA ASP A 161 -0.90 18.86 10.81
C ASP A 161 -1.62 17.54 10.49
N ASN A 162 -0.85 16.47 10.29
CA ASN A 162 -1.35 15.17 9.87
C ASN A 162 -0.65 13.98 10.58
N GLY A 163 0.39 14.26 11.38
CA GLY A 163 1.28 13.26 11.95
C GLY A 163 0.65 12.33 12.97
N PHE A 164 -0.34 12.76 13.75
CA PHE A 164 -0.95 11.92 14.78
C PHE A 164 -2.44 12.18 15.00
N PHE A 165 -3.12 11.25 15.69
CA PHE A 165 -4.54 11.37 16.02
C PHE A 165 -4.84 12.72 16.69
N GLY A 166 -5.88 13.40 16.21
CA GLY A 166 -6.28 14.72 16.72
C GLY A 166 -5.48 15.89 16.12
N ASP A 167 -4.60 15.64 15.14
CA ASP A 167 -4.11 16.69 14.26
C ASP A 167 -5.21 17.21 13.34
N LYS A 168 -5.04 18.45 12.84
CA LYS A 168 -6.07 19.18 12.08
C LYS A 168 -6.66 18.37 10.94
N TYR A 169 -5.84 17.56 10.28
CA TYR A 169 -6.27 16.72 9.16
C TYR A 169 -6.40 15.24 9.53
N PHE A 170 -6.10 14.84 10.78
CA PHE A 170 -6.15 13.44 11.21
C PHE A 170 -7.19 13.20 12.31
N ASP A 171 -8.45 13.18 11.88
CA ASP A 171 -9.59 12.72 12.67
C ASP A 171 -9.61 11.17 12.74
N PRO A 172 -9.56 10.56 13.95
CA PRO A 172 -9.56 9.11 14.10
C PRO A 172 -10.85 8.42 13.64
N ASP A 173 -12.02 9.04 13.77
CA ASP A 173 -13.30 8.43 13.40
C ASP A 173 -13.47 8.44 11.87
N LEU A 174 -13.06 9.55 11.24
CA LEU A 174 -12.97 9.63 9.78
C LEU A 174 -11.95 8.63 9.22
N TRP A 175 -10.83 8.45 9.90
CA TRP A 175 -9.80 7.48 9.53
C TRP A 175 -10.30 6.03 9.61
N ILE A 176 -10.97 5.63 10.70
CA ILE A 176 -11.60 4.31 10.83
C ILE A 176 -12.63 4.09 9.71
N THR A 177 -13.44 5.13 9.41
CA THR A 177 -14.40 5.09 8.29
C THR A 177 -13.69 4.85 6.96
N GLY A 178 -12.61 5.59 6.69
CA GLY A 178 -11.85 5.45 5.44
C GLY A 178 -11.15 4.09 5.32
N LEU A 179 -10.56 3.59 6.40
CA LEU A 179 -10.00 2.23 6.45
C LEU A 179 -11.05 1.17 6.14
N THR A 180 -12.23 1.26 6.75
CA THR A 180 -13.35 0.33 6.50
C THR A 180 -13.78 0.37 5.04
N ARG A 181 -13.96 1.57 4.46
CA ARG A 181 -14.35 1.73 3.06
C ARG A 181 -13.30 1.20 2.10
N MET A 182 -12.01 1.48 2.35
CA MET A 182 -10.91 1.00 1.52
C MET A 182 -10.76 -0.52 1.59
N ALA A 183 -10.88 -1.11 2.79
CA ALA A 183 -10.89 -2.56 2.99
C ALA A 183 -12.05 -3.22 2.25
N THR A 184 -13.26 -2.65 2.35
CA THR A 184 -14.46 -3.11 1.64
C THR A 184 -14.29 -3.03 0.12
N LEU A 185 -13.74 -1.92 -0.38
CA LEU A 185 -13.55 -1.68 -1.82
C LEU A 185 -12.67 -2.75 -2.49
N PHE A 186 -11.69 -3.29 -1.75
CA PHE A 186 -10.75 -4.30 -2.22
C PHE A 186 -11.02 -5.69 -1.66
N ASN A 187 -12.16 -5.91 -1.00
CA ASN A 187 -12.54 -7.26 -0.58
C ASN A 187 -12.79 -8.14 -1.81
N GLY A 188 -12.16 -9.32 -1.85
CA GLY A 188 -12.15 -10.23 -3.00
C GLY A 188 -11.13 -9.90 -4.09
N VAL A 189 -10.39 -8.78 -3.99
CA VAL A 189 -9.30 -8.47 -4.92
C VAL A 189 -8.03 -9.20 -4.47
N THR A 190 -7.78 -10.35 -5.07
CA THR A 190 -6.81 -11.33 -4.56
C THR A 190 -5.39 -10.79 -4.43
N ASN A 191 -4.93 -9.92 -5.34
CA ASN A 191 -3.57 -9.37 -5.28
C ASN A 191 -3.39 -8.28 -4.21
N VAL A 192 -4.46 -7.81 -3.55
CA VAL A 192 -4.34 -6.97 -2.36
C VAL A 192 -4.12 -7.86 -1.15
N VAL A 193 -2.90 -7.84 -0.62
CA VAL A 193 -2.45 -8.79 0.41
C VAL A 193 -2.33 -8.16 1.79
N GLY A 194 -2.35 -6.83 1.87
CA GLY A 194 -2.18 -6.13 3.12
C GLY A 194 -2.75 -4.72 3.08
N MET A 195 -3.02 -4.17 4.25
CA MET A 195 -3.31 -2.76 4.45
C MET A 195 -2.42 -2.23 5.57
N SER A 196 -1.57 -1.24 5.26
CA SER A 196 -0.91 -0.42 6.27
C SER A 196 -1.89 0.65 6.74
N LEU A 197 -2.13 0.67 8.05
CA LEU A 197 -3.20 1.45 8.64
C LEU A 197 -2.92 2.95 8.61
N ARG A 198 -1.67 3.37 8.81
CA ARG A 198 -1.27 4.78 8.80
C ARG A 198 0.24 4.92 8.71
N ASN A 199 0.73 5.63 7.70
CA ASN A 199 2.16 5.91 7.53
C ASN A 199 2.72 6.85 8.62
N GLU A 200 3.76 6.38 9.31
CA GLU A 200 4.64 7.19 10.16
C GLU A 200 3.93 8.09 11.20
N PRO A 201 3.10 7.56 12.14
CA PRO A 201 2.61 8.35 13.27
C PRO A 201 3.75 9.08 14.01
N ARG A 202 3.59 10.39 14.19
CA ARG A 202 4.69 11.31 14.56
C ARG A 202 4.19 12.66 15.10
N GLY A 203 5.11 13.54 15.45
CA GLY A 203 4.79 14.92 15.84
C GLY A 203 4.51 15.08 17.34
N PRO A 204 4.22 16.32 17.79
CA PRO A 204 4.19 16.67 19.21
C PRO A 204 3.00 16.09 19.99
N LYS A 205 1.92 15.70 19.31
CA LYS A 205 0.74 15.08 19.95
C LYS A 205 0.87 13.57 20.17
N GLN A 206 1.90 12.95 19.58
CA GLN A 206 2.05 11.50 19.63
C GLN A 206 2.15 11.01 21.07
N ASN A 207 1.40 9.96 21.39
CA ASN A 207 1.43 9.34 22.70
C ASN A 207 0.96 7.89 22.63
N ILE A 208 1.44 7.07 23.57
CA ILE A 208 1.17 5.63 23.62
C ILE A 208 -0.32 5.35 23.92
N ASN A 209 -0.98 6.18 24.73
CA ASN A 209 -2.37 5.97 25.13
C ASN A 209 -3.31 6.03 23.93
N ASP A 210 -3.20 7.06 23.10
CA ASP A 210 -4.00 7.20 21.89
C ASP A 210 -3.62 6.18 20.82
N TRP A 211 -2.34 5.79 20.73
CA TRP A 211 -1.93 4.68 19.86
C TRP A 211 -2.69 3.39 20.24
N TYR A 212 -2.70 3.02 21.53
CA TYR A 212 -3.47 1.86 22.03
C TYR A 212 -4.98 2.04 21.97
N LYS A 213 -5.47 3.29 21.89
CA LYS A 213 -6.90 3.57 21.75
C LYS A 213 -7.38 3.38 20.32
N TYR A 214 -6.62 3.84 19.33
CA TYR A 214 -7.08 3.93 17.94
C TYR A 214 -6.51 2.85 17.01
N MET A 215 -5.26 2.42 17.18
CA MET A 215 -4.68 1.37 16.32
C MET A 215 -5.44 0.04 16.37
N PRO A 216 -5.87 -0.48 17.55
CA PRO A 216 -6.76 -1.64 17.59
C PRO A 216 -8.07 -1.39 16.84
N LYS A 217 -8.70 -0.22 17.00
CA LYS A 217 -9.98 0.07 16.33
C LYS A 217 -9.84 0.07 14.81
N GLY A 218 -8.77 0.68 14.28
CA GLY A 218 -8.47 0.63 12.85
C GLY A 218 -8.20 -0.81 12.38
N ALA A 219 -7.47 -1.60 13.16
CA ALA A 219 -7.16 -2.98 12.85
C ALA A 219 -8.43 -3.87 12.80
N GLU A 220 -9.29 -3.77 13.80
CA GLU A 220 -10.58 -4.48 13.86
C GLU A 220 -11.49 -4.07 12.70
N ALA A 221 -11.54 -2.78 12.37
CA ALA A 221 -12.34 -2.27 11.27
C ALA A 221 -11.90 -2.83 9.91
N VAL A 222 -10.58 -2.86 9.65
CA VAL A 222 -10.03 -3.47 8.43
C VAL A 222 -10.32 -4.97 8.39
N HIS A 223 -10.01 -5.71 9.46
CA HIS A 223 -10.20 -7.16 9.49
C HIS A 223 -11.67 -7.56 9.32
N SER A 224 -12.59 -6.83 9.95
CA SER A 224 -14.04 -7.05 9.82
C SER A 224 -14.52 -6.84 8.37
N ALA A 225 -14.03 -5.78 7.71
CA ALA A 225 -14.41 -5.47 6.32
C ALA A 225 -13.73 -6.36 5.27
N ASN A 226 -12.50 -6.81 5.55
CA ASN A 226 -11.72 -7.66 4.67
C ASN A 226 -10.80 -8.59 5.48
N PRO A 227 -11.25 -9.80 5.84
CA PRO A 227 -10.46 -10.73 6.66
C PRO A 227 -9.30 -11.38 5.90
N ASN A 228 -9.20 -11.15 4.59
CA ASN A 228 -8.20 -11.78 3.74
C ASN A 228 -6.85 -11.05 3.76
N VAL A 229 -6.82 -9.75 4.08
CA VAL A 229 -5.59 -8.95 4.08
C VAL A 229 -4.81 -9.06 5.39
N LEU A 230 -3.49 -8.94 5.31
CA LEU A 230 -2.65 -8.63 6.46
C LEU A 230 -2.98 -7.21 6.97
N VAL A 231 -3.02 -7.05 8.28
CA VAL A 231 -3.26 -5.77 8.94
C VAL A 231 -1.94 -5.27 9.50
N ILE A 232 -1.38 -4.23 8.88
CA ILE A 232 -0.02 -3.75 9.14
C ILE A 232 -0.08 -2.50 10.00
N LEU A 233 0.51 -2.55 11.19
CA LEU A 233 0.53 -1.47 12.17
C LEU A 233 1.90 -0.81 12.25
N SER A 234 1.87 0.50 12.05
CA SER A 234 2.98 1.42 12.22
C SER A 234 3.29 1.75 13.68
N GLY A 235 4.54 2.12 13.92
CA GLY A 235 5.05 2.52 15.23
C GLY A 235 4.83 4.01 15.55
N LEU A 236 5.54 4.47 16.57
CA LEU A 236 5.66 5.89 16.89
C LEU A 236 6.95 6.47 16.30
N SER A 237 7.11 7.79 16.37
CA SER A 237 8.32 8.51 16.00
C SER A 237 8.78 8.24 14.56
N PHE A 238 7.85 8.39 13.61
CA PHE A 238 8.07 8.08 12.19
C PHE A 238 8.31 6.57 11.97
N ASP A 239 7.55 5.72 12.65
CA ASP A 239 7.71 4.26 12.60
C ASP A 239 9.07 3.75 13.06
N ARG A 240 9.79 4.51 13.89
CA ARG A 240 11.08 4.10 14.44
C ARG A 240 10.96 3.44 15.81
N ASP A 241 9.86 3.66 16.52
CA ASP A 241 9.66 3.14 17.86
C ASP A 241 8.47 2.16 17.94
N LEU A 242 8.80 0.89 18.20
CA LEU A 242 7.86 -0.17 18.56
C LEU A 242 8.18 -0.74 19.97
N SER A 243 9.10 -0.12 20.71
CA SER A 243 9.63 -0.66 21.97
C SER A 243 8.56 -0.77 23.06
N PHE A 244 7.54 0.10 23.01
CA PHE A 244 6.41 0.07 23.93
C PHE A 244 5.57 -1.22 23.85
N LEU A 245 5.64 -1.95 22.72
CA LEU A 245 4.99 -3.26 22.58
C LEU A 245 5.61 -4.36 23.44
N LYS A 246 6.84 -4.16 23.92
CA LYS A 246 7.50 -5.08 24.87
C LYS A 246 6.78 -5.09 26.23
N ASN A 247 6.27 -3.94 26.64
CA ASN A 247 5.68 -3.75 27.96
C ASN A 247 4.18 -4.05 27.96
N GLN A 248 3.51 -3.87 26.83
CA GLN A 248 2.10 -4.14 26.66
C GLN A 248 1.88 -4.76 25.28
N GLN A 249 1.38 -6.00 25.22
CA GLN A 249 1.04 -6.59 23.93
C GLN A 249 -0.29 -6.05 23.43
N LEU A 250 -0.37 -5.79 22.12
CA LEU A 250 -1.61 -5.45 21.45
C LEU A 250 -2.61 -6.62 21.54
N LYS A 251 -3.85 -6.33 21.92
CA LYS A 251 -4.94 -7.32 21.96
C LYS A 251 -5.92 -7.04 20.84
N LEU A 252 -6.15 -8.04 19.99
CA LEU A 252 -7.10 -8.02 18.88
C LEU A 252 -7.99 -9.27 18.97
N THR A 253 -9.18 -9.19 18.39
CA THR A 253 -10.14 -10.30 18.33
C THR A 253 -9.74 -11.36 17.29
N PHE A 254 -8.87 -10.99 16.35
CA PHE A 254 -8.36 -11.86 15.30
C PHE A 254 -6.88 -12.21 15.51
N SER A 255 -6.44 -13.29 14.86
CA SER A 255 -5.05 -13.75 14.87
C SER A 255 -4.60 -14.12 13.46
N GLY A 256 -3.29 -14.33 13.27
CA GLY A 256 -2.74 -14.78 11.98
C GLY A 256 -2.79 -13.73 10.87
N LYS A 257 -3.06 -12.45 11.18
CA LYS A 257 -3.11 -11.35 10.19
C LYS A 257 -2.31 -10.12 10.57
N LEU A 258 -1.97 -9.97 11.85
CA LEU A 258 -1.25 -8.81 12.38
C LEU A 258 0.22 -8.83 11.94
N VAL A 259 0.69 -7.70 11.40
CA VAL A 259 2.10 -7.42 11.10
C VAL A 259 2.43 -6.04 11.67
N PHE A 260 3.66 -5.84 12.15
CA PHE A 260 4.15 -4.51 12.52
C PHE A 260 5.14 -4.02 11.47
N GLU A 261 5.12 -2.72 11.16
CA GLU A 261 6.10 -2.08 10.28
C GLU A 261 6.96 -1.05 11.01
N ALA A 262 8.20 -0.92 10.55
CA ALA A 262 9.16 0.06 11.04
C ALA A 262 9.86 0.71 9.84
N HIS A 263 10.16 1.99 9.92
CA HIS A 263 10.84 2.75 8.88
C HIS A 263 12.26 3.10 9.32
N TRP A 264 13.22 2.92 8.40
CA TRP A 264 14.63 3.19 8.65
C TRP A 264 15.28 3.76 7.40
N TYR A 265 15.87 4.94 7.55
CA TYR A 265 16.59 5.66 6.52
C TYR A 265 18.06 5.80 6.92
N GLY A 266 18.94 6.14 5.97
CA GLY A 266 20.37 6.36 6.28
C GLY A 266 20.60 7.48 7.30
N PHE A 267 19.66 8.41 7.43
CA PHE A 267 19.67 9.47 8.44
C PHE A 267 18.89 9.11 9.73
N SER A 268 18.26 7.93 9.81
CA SER A 268 17.52 7.51 11.01
C SER A 268 18.44 7.18 12.18
N ASP A 269 19.64 6.67 11.90
CA ASP A 269 20.72 6.41 12.86
C ASP A 269 21.65 7.62 13.06
N GLY A 270 21.39 8.73 12.37
CA GLY A 270 22.18 9.93 12.49
C GLY A 270 21.90 10.65 13.81
N GLN A 271 22.80 10.49 14.78
CA GLN A 271 23.04 11.52 15.79
C GLN A 271 24.38 12.23 15.51
N THR A 272 24.31 13.57 15.60
CA THR A 272 25.37 14.48 16.07
C THR A 272 26.68 14.58 15.27
N THR A 273 26.78 15.66 14.48
CA THR A 273 27.69 16.77 14.81
C THR A 273 26.94 18.08 14.67
#